data_AF-Q8PAJ2-F1
#
_entry.id   AF-Q8PAJ2-F1
#
_cell.length_a   1.000
_cell.length_b   1.000
_cell.length_c   1.000
_cell.angle_alpha   90.00
_cell.angle_beta   90.00
_cell.angle_gamma   90.00
#
_symmetry.space_group_name_H-M   'P 1'
#
loop_
_entity.id
_entity.type
_entity.pdbx_description
1 polymer ?
#
loop_
_entity_poly.entity_id
_entity_poly.type
_entity_poly.pdbx_seq_one_letter_code
_entity_poly.pdbx_strand_id
1 'polypeptide(L)' 'MSIIGNNNTLNLTNLGSADIQGNQNLVLVREVKQVRFSGNDNTVNPYSKPTLDDRGSGNKLM' A
#
# COMPACT_ATOMS: atom_id res chain seq x y z
N MET A 1 9.31 2.84 -0.72
CA MET A 1 8.83 4.09 -0.08
C MET A 1 8.07 3.71 1.16
N SER A 2 8.32 4.38 2.28
CA SER A 2 7.57 4.16 3.53
C SER A 2 6.44 5.17 3.66
N ILE A 3 5.25 4.68 3.97
CA ILE A 3 4.03 5.46 4.19
C ILE A 3 3.62 5.16 5.62
N ILE A 4 3.82 6.13 6.51
CA ILE A 4 3.62 5.98 7.95
C ILE A 4 2.58 7.00 8.39
N GLY A 5 1.50 6.53 8.99
CA GLY A 5 0.44 7.36 9.52
C GLY A 5 -0.93 6.72 9.30
N ASN A 6 -1.98 7.46 9.63
CA ASN A 6 -3.35 6.98 9.50
C ASN A 6 -4.13 7.88 8.55
N ASN A 7 -5.11 7.33 7.82
CA ASN A 7 -6.04 8.08 6.98
C ASN A 7 -5.38 8.92 5.88
N ASN A 8 -4.23 8.51 5.36
CA ASN A 8 -3.59 9.22 4.25
C ASN A 8 -4.17 8.76 2.90
N THR A 9 -4.23 9.69 1.94
CA THR A 9 -4.47 9.36 0.53
C THR A 9 -3.26 9.81 -0.29
N LEU A 10 -2.62 8.87 -0.98
CA LEU A 10 -1.46 9.13 -1.84
C LEU A 10 -1.76 8.74 -3.28
N ASN A 11 -1.35 9.58 -4.22
CA ASN A 11 -1.42 9.29 -5.66
C ASN A 11 0.00 9.32 -6.22
N LEU A 12 0.49 8.15 -6.64
CA LEU A 12 1.88 7.90 -7.00
C LEU A 12 1.97 7.29 -8.39
N THR A 13 3.07 7.52 -9.10
CA THR A 13 3.24 6.97 -10.45
C THR A 13 3.92 5.61 -10.38
N ASN A 14 5.20 5.57 -10.02
CA ASN A 14 6.00 4.34 -10.04
C ASN A 14 6.74 4.14 -8.73
N LEU A 15 6.70 2.92 -8.20
CA LEU A 15 7.42 2.52 -7.00
C LEU A 15 8.11 1.18 -7.21
N GLY A 16 9.33 1.04 -6.67
CA GLY A 16 9.92 -0.27 -6.47
C GLY A 16 9.14 -1.06 -5.42
N SER A 17 8.93 -0.44 -4.26
CA SER A 17 8.18 -1.03 -3.14
C SER A 17 7.37 0.03 -2.39
N ALA A 18 6.24 -0.38 -1.83
CA ALA A 18 5.46 0.37 -0.87
C ALA A 18 5.45 -0.37 0.47
N ASP A 19 5.97 0.25 1.53
CA ASP A 19 5.89 -0.24 2.91
C ASP A 19 4.91 0.65 3.66
N ILE A 20 3.74 0.10 4.00
CA ILE A 20 2.61 0.84 4.54
C ILE A 20 2.40 0.44 5.99
N GLN A 21 2.46 1.45 6.86
CA GLN A 21 2.33 1.33 8.31
C GLN A 21 1.24 2.28 8.81
N GLY A 22 0.59 1.90 9.90
CA GLY A 22 -0.62 2.57 10.39
C GLY A 22 -1.87 2.10 9.64
N ASN A 23 -2.96 2.84 9.78
CA ASN A 23 -4.29 2.34 9.45
C ASN A 23 -5.03 3.19 8.42
N GLN A 24 -5.89 2.56 7.62
CA GLN A 24 -6.84 3.24 6.74
C GLN A 24 -6.15 4.16 5.70
N ASN A 25 -4.97 3.79 5.23
CA ASN A 25 -4.31 4.52 4.14
C ASN A 25 -4.82 4.04 2.78
N LEU A 26 -5.05 4.97 1.85
CA LEU A 26 -5.35 4.71 0.44
C LEU A 26 -4.16 5.10 -0.42
N VAL A 27 -3.61 4.15 -1.17
CA VAL A 27 -2.53 4.39 -2.12
C VAL A 27 -3.01 4.03 -3.52
N LEU A 28 -3.11 5.05 -4.37
CA LEU A 28 -3.32 4.91 -5.81
C LEU A 28 -1.94 4.94 -6.46
N VAL A 29 -1.58 3.87 -7.18
CA VAL A 29 -0.27 3.76 -7.81
C VAL A 29 -0.37 3.20 -9.20
N ARG A 30 0.42 3.68 -10.17
CA ARG A 30 0.40 3.07 -11.51
C ARG A 30 1.14 1.75 -11.51
N GLU A 31 2.43 1.78 -11.19
CA GLU A 31 3.29 0.61 -11.15
C GLU A 31 3.92 0.47 -9.77
N VAL A 32 3.78 -0.71 -9.16
CA VAL A 32 4.50 -1.12 -7.96
C VAL A 32 4.90 -2.58 -8.06
N LYS A 33 6.13 -2.92 -7.65
CA LYS A 33 6.62 -4.32 -7.72
C LYS A 33 6.31 -5.11 -6.45
N GLN A 34 6.31 -4.44 -5.30
CA GLN A 34 6.07 -5.06 -4.00
C GLN A 34 5.26 -4.15 -3.09
N VAL A 35 4.30 -4.71 -2.38
CA VAL A 35 3.55 -4.07 -1.31
C VAL A 35 3.78 -4.84 -0.03
N ARG A 36 4.07 -4.12 1.06
CA ARG A 36 4.06 -4.64 2.42
C ARG A 36 3.07 -3.86 3.27
N PHE A 37 2.17 -4.57 3.93
CA PHE A 37 1.33 -4.00 4.98
C PHE A 37 1.83 -4.45 6.35
N SER A 38 1.97 -3.50 7.27
CA SER A 38 2.24 -3.78 8.70
C SER A 38 1.17 -3.20 9.64
N GLY A 39 0.22 -2.41 9.14
CA GLY A 39 -0.97 -1.97 9.87
C GLY A 39 -2.26 -2.48 9.24
N ASN A 40 -3.41 -1.88 9.58
CA ASN A 40 -4.73 -2.45 9.26
C ASN A 40 -5.54 -1.59 8.28
N ASP A 41 -6.48 -2.22 7.60
CA ASP A 41 -7.47 -1.55 6.74
C ASP A 41 -6.87 -0.63 5.65
N ASN A 42 -5.64 -0.90 5.22
CA ASN A 42 -5.00 -0.13 4.16
C ASN A 42 -5.41 -0.68 2.79
N THR A 43 -5.54 0.22 1.81
CA THR A 43 -5.85 -0.15 0.43
C THR A 43 -4.75 0.34 -0.50
N VAL A 44 -4.20 -0.58 -1.30
CA VAL A 44 -3.36 -0.24 -2.46
C VAL A 44 -4.11 -0.63 -3.72
N ASN A 45 -4.23 0.31 -4.64
CA ASN A 45 -4.86 0.11 -5.95
C ASN A 45 -3.81 0.35 -7.05
N PRO A 46 -3.05 -0.70 -7.44
CA PRO A 46 -2.10 -0.66 -8.54
C PRO A 46 -2.73 -1.05 -9.88
N TYR A 47 -2.19 -0.57 -11.00
CA TYR A 47 -2.46 -1.21 -12.30
C TYR A 47 -1.57 -2.45 -12.52
N SER A 48 -0.41 -2.50 -11.85
CA SER A 48 0.51 -3.64 -11.87
C SER A 48 0.04 -4.80 -10.99
N LYS A 49 0.75 -5.94 -11.06
CA LYS A 49 0.55 -7.08 -10.17
C LYS A 49 1.74 -7.22 -9.20
N PRO A 50 1.76 -6.49 -8.07
CA PRO A 50 2.85 -6.59 -7.11
C PRO A 50 2.81 -7.91 -6.34
N THR A 51 3.95 -8.27 -5.76
CA THR A 51 3.98 -9.24 -4.66
C THR A 51 3.46 -8.59 -3.38
N LEU A 52 2.81 -9.39 -2.52
CA LEU A 52 2.19 -8.93 -1.28
C LEU A 52 2.78 -9.63 -0.06
N ASP A 53 3.25 -8.85 0.91
CA ASP A 53 3.61 -9.26 2.27
C ASP A 53 2.67 -8.55 3.25
N ASP A 54 1.58 -9.21 3.65
CA ASP A 54 0.59 -8.63 4.55
C ASP A 54 0.74 -9.23 5.96
N ARG A 55 1.06 -8.37 6.93
CA ARG A 55 1.24 -8.73 8.34
C ARG A 55 0.18 -8.09 9.25
N GLY A 56 -0.77 -7.37 8.65
CA GLY A 56 -1.89 -6.75 9.36
C GLY A 56 -3.18 -7.51 9.11
N SER A 57 -4.28 -6.78 9.23
CA SER A 57 -5.63 -7.29 9.00
C SER A 57 -6.48 -6.29 8.24
N GLY A 58 -7.43 -6.77 7.43
CA GLY A 58 -8.36 -5.91 6.68
C GLY A 58 -7.74 -5.14 5.51
N ASN A 59 -6.45 -5.37 5.20
CA ASN A 59 -5.80 -4.71 4.07
C ASN A 59 -6.32 -5.26 2.73
N LYS A 60 -6.26 -4.41 1.71
CA LYS A 60 -6.75 -4.72 0.36
C LYS A 60 -5.70 -4.34 -0.66
N LEU A 61 -5.38 -5.31 -1.51
CA LEU A 61 -4.70 -5.08 -2.78
C LEU A 61 -5.78 -5.27 -3.86
N MET A 62 -6.17 -4.17 -4.51
CA MET A 62 -7.25 -4.15 -5.51
C MET A 62 -6.74 -4.43 -6.92
#